data_AF-A0A7S0HUW7-F1
#
_entry.id   AF-A0A7S0HUW7-F1
#
_cell.length_a   1.000
_cell.length_b   1.000
_cell.length_c   1.000
_cell.angle_alpha   90.00
_cell.angle_beta   90.00
_cell.angle_gamma   90.00
#
_symmetry.space_group_name_H-M   'P 1'
#
loop_
_entity.id
_entity.type
_entity.pdbx_description
1 polymer ?
#
loop_
_entity_poly.entity_id
_entity_poly.type
_entity_poly.pdbx_seq_one_letter_code
_entity_poly.pdbx_strand_id
1 'polypeptide(L)'
;ECRNHLKRSFEEMESGDQSVEKDLIDMLMQDEKEGSIHKLSLSYSPYHRRHHSKFKTRRSRVLDDGTGCSLLRMSVCYVVRFPDLPGKFDAKKAEELKVPKGPLRGKLVKGEKIVLEDGREISPSDCVGPSAPGGLVCIVDCPSSLHVKCLVDSKLLSVFSEENALSRVICVIHMSPDHVLASDDYAQFTSKIPSSSNITHVVVNSDIQPQRPMYVASERYLKLLSWVDERVFSPSSPSYASLSSFGAEKSGNISLKKHIGMKDVDATCGWPMQIFILPPHKQTGLKNMIPETAMMHYYCLKGCICTDQEKEKLYKNFEKRKLRLSEHEMPSKTSPDIKVLFLGTGASSPFKYRTVSSIHVELEDGSGVLLDAGDGTYSAMVRKMGKNRAEDMLRNLKMICVSHKHADHIS
;
A
#
# COMPACT_ATOMS: atom_id res chain seq x y z
N GLU A 1 20.28 -12.92 -16.59
CA GLU A 1 19.35 -13.23 -17.70
C GLU A 1 18.01 -12.50 -17.61
N CYS A 2 17.28 -12.51 -16.48
CA CYS A 2 15.96 -11.82 -16.36
C CYS A 2 15.95 -10.36 -16.85
N ARG A 3 16.97 -9.56 -16.53
CA ARG A 3 17.06 -8.16 -16.97
C ARG A 3 17.12 -8.00 -18.50
N ASN A 4 17.79 -8.91 -19.21
CA ASN A 4 17.89 -8.86 -20.68
C ASN A 4 16.63 -9.42 -21.34
N HIS A 5 15.98 -10.40 -20.70
CA HIS A 5 14.71 -10.94 -21.18
C HIS A 5 13.58 -9.93 -21.04
N LEU A 6 13.48 -9.23 -19.89
CA LEU A 6 12.53 -8.14 -19.65
C LEU A 6 12.69 -7.00 -20.65
N LYS A 7 13.94 -6.68 -21.03
CA LYS A 7 14.22 -5.61 -22.00
C LYS A 7 13.77 -5.99 -23.41
N ARG A 8 13.95 -7.27 -23.82
CA ARG A 8 13.46 -7.81 -25.09
C ARG A 8 11.94 -7.87 -25.15
N SER A 9 11.30 -8.36 -24.08
CA SER A 9 9.84 -8.38 -23.96
C SER A 9 9.25 -6.96 -23.98
N PHE A 10 9.98 -5.96 -23.50
CA PHE A 10 9.59 -4.55 -23.57
C PHE A 10 9.64 -3.99 -25.01
N GLU A 11 10.69 -4.31 -25.77
CA GLU A 11 10.82 -3.94 -27.19
C GLU A 11 9.76 -4.65 -28.06
N GLU A 12 9.43 -5.89 -27.74
CA GLU A 12 8.40 -6.68 -28.44
C GLU A 12 6.96 -6.28 -28.05
N MET A 13 6.71 -5.79 -26.82
CA MET A 13 5.38 -5.29 -26.41
C MET A 13 5.00 -3.92 -27.01
N GLU A 14 5.97 -3.06 -27.35
CA GLU A 14 5.69 -1.84 -28.11
C GLU A 14 5.09 -2.16 -29.50
N SER A 15 5.30 -3.39 -30.00
CA SER A 15 4.70 -3.89 -31.23
C SER A 15 3.25 -4.40 -31.10
N GLY A 16 2.69 -4.45 -29.88
CA GLY A 16 1.27 -4.71 -29.64
C GLY A 16 0.85 -6.18 -29.45
N ASP A 17 1.79 -7.09 -29.22
CA ASP A 17 1.48 -8.52 -29.03
C ASP A 17 0.96 -8.81 -27.60
N GLN A 18 -0.26 -9.35 -27.50
CA GLN A 18 -0.96 -9.67 -26.24
C GLN A 18 -0.52 -11.00 -25.61
N SER A 19 0.22 -11.84 -26.31
CA SER A 19 0.71 -13.13 -25.78
C SER A 19 1.75 -12.95 -24.66
N VAL A 20 2.60 -11.92 -24.80
CA VAL A 20 3.70 -11.61 -23.87
C VAL A 20 3.19 -11.08 -22.52
N GLU A 21 2.01 -10.46 -22.48
CA GLU A 21 1.37 -9.97 -21.24
C GLU A 21 0.96 -11.12 -20.32
N LYS A 22 0.54 -12.25 -20.90
CA LYS A 22 0.17 -13.46 -20.17
C LYS A 22 1.40 -14.16 -19.58
N ASP A 23 2.48 -14.24 -20.34
CA ASP A 23 3.74 -14.88 -19.89
C ASP A 23 4.39 -14.14 -18.72
N LEU A 24 4.28 -12.81 -18.69
CA LEU A 24 4.77 -11.99 -17.57
C LEU A 24 3.94 -12.18 -16.29
N ILE A 25 2.62 -12.30 -16.42
CA ILE A 25 1.72 -12.60 -15.30
C ILE A 25 2.00 -14.01 -14.76
N ASP A 26 2.16 -15.00 -15.63
CA ASP A 26 2.44 -16.38 -15.23
C ASP A 26 3.83 -16.52 -14.58
N MET A 27 4.82 -15.75 -15.01
CA MET A 27 6.16 -15.71 -14.40
C MET A 27 6.16 -15.07 -13.01
N LEU A 28 5.43 -13.95 -12.82
CA LEU A 28 5.27 -13.30 -11.51
C LEU A 28 4.58 -14.21 -10.48
N MET A 29 3.76 -15.14 -10.95
CA MET A 29 3.06 -16.14 -10.12
C MET A 29 3.91 -17.41 -9.88
N GLN A 30 4.97 -17.67 -10.66
CA GLN A 30 5.87 -18.81 -10.48
C GLN A 30 6.98 -18.54 -9.44
N ASP A 31 7.41 -17.27 -9.30
CA ASP A 31 8.44 -16.83 -8.33
C ASP A 31 8.01 -16.94 -6.85
N GLU A 32 6.76 -17.34 -6.56
CA GLU A 32 6.33 -17.69 -5.20
C GLU A 32 6.90 -19.03 -4.70
N LYS A 33 7.52 -19.85 -5.57
CA LYS A 33 7.97 -21.21 -5.23
C LYS A 33 9.45 -21.37 -4.90
N GLU A 34 10.32 -20.37 -5.13
CA GLU A 34 11.74 -20.48 -4.79
C GLU A 34 12.12 -19.63 -3.56
N GLY A 35 12.62 -20.31 -2.53
CA GLY A 35 12.85 -19.75 -1.21
C GLY A 35 14.03 -18.77 -1.11
N SER A 36 13.92 -17.90 -0.09
CA SER A 36 14.97 -17.04 0.50
C SER A 36 15.06 -15.57 0.06
N ILE A 37 13.93 -14.94 -0.31
CA ILE A 37 13.83 -13.47 -0.39
C ILE A 37 12.78 -12.99 0.64
N HIS A 38 13.20 -12.15 1.58
CA HIS A 38 12.27 -11.49 2.51
C HIS A 38 11.54 -10.35 1.77
N LYS A 39 10.39 -10.64 1.16
CA LYS A 39 9.47 -9.62 0.63
C LYS A 39 8.65 -9.03 1.79
N LEU A 40 8.81 -7.73 2.04
CA LEU A 40 7.92 -7.00 2.94
C LEU A 40 6.77 -6.41 2.13
N SER A 41 5.59 -7.01 2.28
CA SER A 41 4.32 -6.46 1.80
C SER A 41 3.56 -5.93 3.02
N LEU A 42 3.43 -4.60 3.12
CA LEU A 42 2.60 -3.96 4.13
C LEU A 42 1.23 -3.69 3.52
N SER A 43 0.28 -4.58 3.79
CA SER A 43 -1.15 -4.32 3.57
C SER A 43 -1.78 -3.90 4.91
N TYR A 44 -2.17 -2.63 5.01
CA TYR A 44 -3.00 -2.16 6.11
C TYR A 44 -4.43 -2.65 5.89
N SER A 45 -4.84 -3.66 6.65
CA SER A 45 -6.25 -4.08 6.77
C SER A 45 -6.80 -3.58 8.10
N PRO A 46 -7.88 -2.78 8.12
CA PRO A 46 -8.47 -2.29 9.36
C PRO A 46 -9.17 -3.39 10.19
N TYR A 47 -9.20 -4.64 9.72
CA TYR A 47 -9.84 -5.76 10.42
C TYR A 47 -8.83 -6.64 11.17
N HIS A 48 -8.74 -6.44 12.49
CA HIS A 48 -8.29 -7.51 13.39
C HIS A 48 -9.47 -8.08 14.17
N ARG A 49 -9.81 -9.32 13.80
CA ARG A 49 -10.76 -10.20 14.48
C ARG A 49 -10.36 -10.29 15.95
N ARG A 50 -11.17 -9.74 16.86
CA ARG A 50 -10.94 -9.86 18.31
C ARG A 50 -11.05 -11.33 18.71
N HIS A 51 -9.92 -12.02 18.83
CA HIS A 51 -9.85 -13.19 19.69
C HIS A 51 -9.97 -12.69 21.14
N HIS A 52 -11.08 -13.00 21.78
CA HIS A 52 -11.30 -12.76 23.20
C HIS A 52 -10.32 -13.62 24.02
N SER A 53 -9.09 -13.14 24.23
CA SER A 53 -8.32 -13.49 25.42
C SER A 53 -8.57 -12.42 26.47
N LYS A 54 -8.78 -12.84 27.72
CA LYS A 54 -9.11 -11.96 28.85
C LYS A 54 -7.92 -11.06 29.20
N PHE A 55 -7.68 -10.00 28.44
CA PHE A 55 -6.77 -8.93 28.84
C PHE A 55 -7.50 -7.97 29.79
N LYS A 56 -7.05 -7.90 31.04
CA LYS A 56 -7.43 -6.85 31.99
C LYS A 56 -6.95 -5.50 31.42
N THR A 57 -7.86 -4.71 30.88
CA THR A 57 -7.60 -3.34 30.43
C THR A 57 -7.28 -2.45 31.62
N ARG A 58 -6.04 -1.97 31.70
CA ARG A 58 -5.71 -0.76 32.49
C ARG A 58 -6.43 0.42 31.82
N ARG A 59 -7.29 1.12 32.55
CA ARG A 59 -7.93 2.38 32.12
C ARG A 59 -6.83 3.35 31.62
N SER A 60 -6.91 3.79 30.36
CA SER A 60 -6.02 4.85 29.87
C SER A 60 -6.34 6.16 30.59
N ARG A 61 -5.30 6.93 30.93
CA ARG A 61 -5.48 8.29 31.45
C ARG A 61 -5.90 9.17 30.28
N VAL A 62 -7.04 9.84 30.45
CA VAL A 62 -7.51 10.90 29.54
C VAL A 62 -6.70 12.15 29.86
N LEU A 63 -6.02 12.70 28.86
CA LEU A 63 -5.47 14.06 28.91
C LEU A 63 -6.43 14.93 28.09
N ASP A 64 -7.02 15.93 28.73
CA ASP A 64 -7.99 16.86 28.15
C ASP A 64 -7.25 18.14 27.73
N ASP A 65 -7.36 18.54 26.46
CA ASP A 65 -6.74 19.76 25.90
C ASP A 65 -7.77 20.85 25.57
N GLY A 66 -9.02 20.71 26.03
CA GLY A 66 -10.03 21.75 25.91
C GLY A 66 -10.66 21.90 24.51
N THR A 67 -10.42 20.97 23.58
CA THR A 67 -11.00 21.01 22.22
C THR A 67 -12.25 20.15 22.02
N GLY A 68 -12.78 19.53 23.08
CA GLY A 68 -14.01 18.72 22.98
C GLY A 68 -13.77 17.39 22.30
N CYS A 69 -13.31 16.43 23.10
CA CYS A 69 -13.25 14.99 22.82
C CYS A 69 -12.29 14.55 21.71
N SER A 70 -11.12 14.05 22.11
CA SER A 70 -10.59 12.85 21.47
C SER A 70 -9.94 11.95 22.51
N LEU A 71 -10.51 10.76 22.71
CA LEU A 71 -9.73 9.65 23.22
C LEU A 71 -8.51 9.54 22.31
N LEU A 72 -7.30 9.79 22.85
CA LEU A 72 -6.07 9.55 22.10
C LEU A 72 -6.12 8.11 21.60
N ARG A 73 -6.34 7.96 20.29
CA ARG A 73 -6.35 6.67 19.63
C ARG A 73 -4.96 6.09 19.84
N MET A 74 -4.87 4.90 20.41
CA MET A 74 -3.59 4.23 20.57
C MET A 74 -2.94 4.08 19.19
N SER A 75 -1.75 4.68 19.04
CA SER A 75 -0.89 4.48 17.89
C SER A 75 0.25 3.54 18.26
N VAL A 76 0.65 2.69 17.31
CA VAL A 76 1.65 1.65 17.53
C VAL A 76 2.75 1.80 16.49
N CYS A 77 3.97 1.98 16.95
CA CYS A 77 5.17 1.94 16.11
C CYS A 77 5.78 0.54 16.16
N TYR A 78 6.38 0.11 15.05
CA TYR A 78 7.03 -1.20 14.93
C TYR A 78 8.51 -1.04 14.61
N VAL A 79 9.33 -1.90 15.22
CA VAL A 79 10.73 -2.09 14.85
C VAL A 79 10.90 -3.53 14.40
N VAL A 80 11.17 -3.71 13.12
CA VAL A 80 11.40 -5.02 12.51
C VAL A 80 12.89 -5.27 12.53
N ARG A 81 13.32 -6.27 13.33
CA ARG A 81 14.71 -6.71 13.42
C ARG A 81 14.91 -7.99 12.64
N PHE A 82 15.78 -7.93 11.64
CA PHE A 82 16.18 -9.11 10.88
C PHE A 82 17.25 -9.89 11.65
N PRO A 83 17.27 -11.23 11.52
CA PRO A 83 18.33 -12.03 12.12
C PRO A 83 19.70 -11.66 11.55
N ASP A 84 20.74 -11.80 12.37
CA ASP A 84 22.11 -11.66 11.90
C ASP A 84 22.42 -12.75 10.87
N LEU A 85 23.11 -12.35 9.81
CA LEU A 85 23.46 -13.25 8.73
C LEU A 85 24.75 -13.99 9.07
N PRO A 86 24.79 -15.33 8.92
CA PRO A 86 26.01 -16.07 9.13
C PRO A 86 27.09 -15.56 8.16
N GLY A 87 28.34 -15.59 8.61
CA GLY A 87 29.46 -15.18 7.77
C GLY A 87 29.59 -16.08 6.54
N LYS A 88 30.27 -15.58 5.51
CA LYS A 88 30.52 -16.37 4.30
C LYS A 88 31.39 -17.59 4.65
N PHE A 89 30.93 -18.77 4.28
CA PHE A 89 31.71 -20.01 4.39
C PHE A 89 32.87 -20.00 3.38
N ASP A 90 34.07 -20.23 3.87
CA ASP A 90 35.29 -20.35 3.10
C ASP A 90 35.56 -21.83 2.79
N ALA A 91 35.14 -22.25 1.60
CA ALA A 91 35.29 -23.62 1.14
C ALA A 91 36.76 -24.04 0.98
N LYS A 92 37.67 -23.10 0.67
CA LYS A 92 39.10 -23.41 0.49
C LYS A 92 39.75 -23.74 1.83
N LYS A 93 39.54 -22.90 2.84
CA LYS A 93 40.02 -23.18 4.21
C LYS A 93 39.44 -24.49 4.76
N ALA A 94 38.17 -24.76 4.50
CA ALA A 94 37.56 -26.03 4.92
C ALA A 94 38.19 -27.25 4.24
N GLU A 95 38.60 -27.13 2.97
CA GLU A 95 39.31 -28.20 2.23
C GLU A 95 40.75 -28.39 2.75
N GLU A 96 41.46 -27.30 3.04
CA GLU A 96 42.80 -27.34 3.67
C GLU A 96 42.77 -28.03 5.04
N LEU A 97 41.70 -27.80 5.83
CA LEU A 97 41.48 -28.45 7.12
C LEU A 97 40.98 -29.90 7.01
N LYS A 98 40.74 -30.39 5.79
CA LYS A 98 40.16 -31.72 5.48
C LYS A 98 38.74 -31.92 6.01
N VAL A 99 37.95 -30.84 6.09
CA VAL A 99 36.52 -30.93 6.45
C VAL A 99 35.73 -31.48 5.25
N PRO A 100 35.08 -32.65 5.36
CA PRO A 100 34.40 -33.29 4.24
C PRO A 100 33.23 -32.44 3.74
N LYS A 101 32.88 -32.59 2.46
CA LYS A 101 31.68 -31.99 1.88
C LYS A 101 30.46 -32.73 2.45
N GLY A 102 29.49 -31.97 2.98
CA GLY A 102 28.28 -32.56 3.57
C GLY A 102 27.80 -31.84 4.83
N PRO A 103 27.03 -32.52 5.70
CA PRO A 103 26.31 -31.89 6.81
C PRO A 103 27.22 -31.23 7.85
N LEU A 104 28.48 -31.67 7.99
CA LEU A 104 29.45 -31.07 8.90
C LEU A 104 29.78 -29.61 8.55
N ARG A 105 29.81 -29.25 7.25
CA ARG A 105 29.98 -27.85 6.84
C ARG A 105 28.77 -26.99 7.23
N GLY A 106 27.56 -27.57 7.16
CA GLY A 106 26.33 -26.89 7.59
C GLY A 106 26.32 -26.60 9.10
N LYS A 107 26.87 -27.49 9.93
CA LYS A 107 27.05 -27.27 11.37
C LYS A 107 27.98 -26.08 11.65
N LEU A 108 29.11 -26.01 10.94
CA LEU A 108 30.05 -24.88 11.05
C LEU A 108 29.38 -23.55 10.67
N VAL A 109 28.59 -23.49 9.59
CA VAL A 109 27.85 -22.28 9.19
C VAL A 109 26.80 -21.87 10.23
N LYS A 110 26.22 -22.83 10.95
CA LYS A 110 25.30 -22.59 12.08
C LYS A 110 26.00 -22.14 13.36
N GLY A 111 27.32 -22.06 13.38
CA GLY A 111 28.09 -21.68 14.57
C GLY A 111 28.39 -22.85 15.51
N GLU A 112 28.15 -24.10 15.09
CA GLU A 112 28.48 -25.29 15.88
C GLU A 112 29.92 -25.75 15.58
N LYS A 113 30.62 -26.19 16.63
CA LYS A 113 31.91 -26.87 16.46
C LYS A 113 31.72 -28.30 15.98
N ILE A 114 32.67 -28.82 15.22
CA ILE A 114 32.67 -30.21 14.76
C ILE A 114 33.94 -30.92 15.20
N VAL A 115 33.84 -32.23 15.41
CA VAL A 115 34.99 -33.11 15.62
C VAL A 115 35.12 -33.99 14.39
N LEU A 116 36.30 -34.01 13.78
CA LEU A 116 36.61 -34.86 12.63
C LEU A 116 36.94 -36.29 13.09
N GLU A 117 36.93 -37.25 12.15
CA GLU A 117 37.26 -38.66 12.45
C GLU A 117 38.69 -38.85 12.98
N ASP A 118 39.59 -37.91 12.67
CA ASP A 118 40.96 -37.88 13.19
C ASP A 118 41.08 -37.26 14.60
N GLY A 119 39.95 -36.92 15.23
CA GLY A 119 39.87 -36.35 16.57
C GLY A 119 40.11 -34.85 16.65
N ARG A 120 40.40 -34.16 15.55
CA ARG A 120 40.60 -32.70 15.55
C ARG A 120 39.26 -31.96 15.67
N GLU A 121 39.21 -30.98 16.57
CA GLU A 121 38.06 -30.08 16.74
C GLU A 121 38.22 -28.85 15.83
N ILE A 122 37.24 -28.61 14.98
CA ILE A 122 37.22 -27.45 14.07
C ILE A 122 36.11 -26.49 14.52
N SER A 123 36.47 -25.22 14.68
CA SER A 123 35.56 -24.16 15.09
C SER A 123 35.03 -23.37 13.88
N PRO A 124 33.83 -22.77 13.97
CA PRO A 124 33.29 -21.94 12.89
C PRO A 124 34.25 -20.85 12.41
N SER A 125 35.00 -20.21 13.31
CA SER A 125 35.98 -19.17 13.00
C SER A 125 37.08 -19.59 12.02
N ASP A 126 37.34 -20.89 11.90
CA ASP A 126 38.43 -21.42 11.06
C ASP A 126 38.07 -21.38 9.58
N CYS A 127 36.78 -21.43 9.26
CA CYS A 127 36.28 -21.51 7.89
C CYS A 127 34.98 -20.73 7.63
N VAL A 128 34.51 -19.91 8.56
CA VAL A 128 33.38 -18.99 8.40
C VAL A 128 33.86 -17.58 8.72
N GLY A 129 33.60 -16.62 7.82
CA GLY A 129 33.90 -15.21 8.05
C GLY A 129 33.09 -14.60 9.20
N PRO A 130 33.32 -13.32 9.55
CA PRO A 130 32.51 -12.64 10.56
C PRO A 130 31.04 -12.56 10.12
N SER A 131 30.13 -12.75 11.08
CA SER A 131 28.69 -12.53 10.86
C SER A 131 28.42 -11.07 10.51
N ALA A 132 27.43 -10.84 9.65
CA ALA A 132 26.95 -9.51 9.33
C ALA A 132 25.68 -9.21 10.14
N PRO A 133 25.60 -8.04 10.79
CA PRO A 133 24.42 -7.68 11.55
C PRO A 133 23.19 -7.57 10.66
N GLY A 134 22.07 -8.14 11.12
CA GLY A 134 20.78 -8.01 10.47
C GLY A 134 20.28 -6.56 10.51
N GLY A 135 19.58 -6.15 9.46
CA GLY A 135 19.04 -4.80 9.34
C GLY A 135 17.89 -4.49 10.29
N LEU A 136 17.51 -3.22 10.33
CA LEU A 136 16.35 -2.70 11.06
C LEU A 136 15.46 -1.89 10.11
N VAL A 137 14.15 -2.11 10.20
CA VAL A 137 13.12 -1.27 9.57
C VAL A 137 12.21 -0.73 10.65
N CYS A 138 12.03 0.59 10.67
CA CYS A 138 11.14 1.26 11.62
C CYS A 138 9.86 1.70 10.91
N ILE A 139 8.70 1.42 11.50
CA ILE A 139 7.40 1.89 11.04
C ILE A 139 6.85 2.81 12.13
N VAL A 140 6.74 4.09 11.81
CA VAL A 140 6.33 5.15 12.70
C VAL A 140 4.93 5.59 12.30
N ASP A 141 3.94 5.23 13.11
CA ASP A 141 2.58 5.78 13.01
C ASP A 141 2.49 6.96 13.98
N CYS A 142 2.18 8.15 13.46
CA CYS A 142 2.10 9.37 14.26
C CYS A 142 0.99 10.28 13.70
N PRO A 143 -0.28 10.02 14.08
CA PRO A 143 -1.43 10.62 13.42
C PRO A 143 -1.72 12.07 13.84
N SER A 144 -1.16 12.57 14.95
CA SER A 144 -1.40 13.95 15.41
C SER A 144 -0.21 14.50 16.22
N SER A 145 -0.17 15.82 16.40
CA SER A 145 0.87 16.51 17.18
C SER A 145 0.97 16.01 18.64
N LEU A 146 -0.13 15.53 19.23
CA LEU A 146 -0.10 14.91 20.57
C LEU A 146 0.69 13.60 20.59
N HIS A 147 0.67 12.82 19.50
CA HIS A 147 1.45 11.59 19.39
C HIS A 147 2.94 11.86 19.25
N VAL A 148 3.33 12.99 18.65
CA VAL A 148 4.74 13.38 18.50
C VAL A 148 5.41 13.49 19.87
N LYS A 149 4.75 14.13 20.84
CA LYS A 149 5.24 14.25 22.22
C LYS A 149 5.50 12.87 22.85
N CYS A 150 4.54 11.95 22.68
CA CYS A 150 4.69 10.57 23.16
C CYS A 150 5.78 9.79 22.40
N LEU A 151 5.99 10.09 21.13
CA LEU A 151 6.98 9.43 20.27
C LEU A 151 8.41 9.79 20.69
N VAL A 152 8.63 11.07 21.03
CA VAL A 152 9.91 11.59 21.53
C VAL A 152 10.33 10.94 22.85
N ASP A 153 9.37 10.54 23.69
CA ASP A 153 9.62 9.85 24.96
C ASP A 153 9.53 8.31 24.85
N SER A 154 9.29 7.80 23.65
CA SER A 154 9.05 6.37 23.45
C SER A 154 10.34 5.55 23.42
N LYS A 155 10.19 4.24 23.69
CA LYS A 155 11.26 3.24 23.53
C LYS A 155 11.71 3.06 22.06
N LEU A 156 11.06 3.70 21.09
CA LEU A 156 11.53 3.65 19.71
C LEU A 156 12.93 4.28 19.60
N LEU A 157 13.17 5.38 20.30
CA LEU A 157 14.44 6.09 20.21
C LEU A 157 15.61 5.30 20.81
N SER A 158 15.36 4.43 21.80
CA SER A 158 16.42 3.60 22.36
C SER A 158 17.02 2.66 21.31
N VAL A 159 16.25 2.29 20.28
CA VAL A 159 16.77 1.49 19.15
C VAL A 159 17.85 2.24 18.40
N PHE A 160 17.74 3.56 18.26
CA PHE A 160 18.77 4.36 17.58
C PHE A 160 20.00 4.64 18.45
N SER A 161 19.88 4.47 19.78
CA SER A 161 20.97 4.63 20.74
C SER A 161 21.73 3.32 21.04
N GLU A 162 21.23 2.17 20.57
CA GLU A 162 21.91 0.89 20.73
C GLU A 162 23.26 0.86 19.98
N GLU A 163 24.25 0.20 20.57
CA GLU A 163 25.58 0.04 19.98
C GLU A 163 25.47 -0.69 18.62
N ASN A 164 26.04 -0.10 17.57
CA ASN A 164 25.92 -0.55 16.17
C ASN A 164 24.50 -0.53 15.57
N ALA A 165 23.47 0.02 16.24
CA ALA A 165 22.14 0.11 15.62
C ALA A 165 22.09 1.09 14.44
N LEU A 166 22.91 2.15 14.51
CA LEU A 166 23.15 3.11 13.44
C LEU A 166 23.49 2.47 12.09
N SER A 167 24.36 1.46 12.10
CA SER A 167 24.77 0.75 10.90
C SER A 167 23.77 -0.32 10.45
N ARG A 168 22.75 -0.59 11.29
CA ARG A 168 21.71 -1.58 11.03
C ARG A 168 20.42 -0.96 10.47
N VAL A 169 20.10 0.31 10.77
CA VAL A 169 18.87 0.94 10.26
C VAL A 169 18.96 1.11 8.74
N ILE A 170 18.01 0.51 8.02
CA ILE A 170 17.92 0.58 6.56
C ILE A 170 16.85 1.58 6.13
N CYS A 171 15.70 1.55 6.80
CA CYS A 171 14.53 2.31 6.38
C CYS A 171 13.69 2.77 7.58
N VAL A 172 13.17 4.00 7.49
CA VAL A 172 12.16 4.54 8.40
C VAL A 172 10.93 4.94 7.59
N ILE A 173 9.80 4.30 7.87
CA ILE A 173 8.51 4.59 7.25
C ILE A 173 7.73 5.51 8.19
N HIS A 174 7.38 6.70 7.70
CA HIS A 174 6.65 7.73 8.42
C HIS A 174 5.20 7.77 7.93
N MET A 175 4.26 7.30 8.75
CA MET A 175 2.82 7.35 8.49
C MET A 175 2.23 8.50 9.32
N SER A 176 2.16 9.69 8.71
CA SER A 176 1.71 10.90 9.41
C SER A 176 1.15 11.92 8.42
N PRO A 177 0.12 12.70 8.81
CA PRO A 177 -0.37 13.83 8.00
C PRO A 177 0.69 14.92 7.78
N ASP A 178 0.51 15.75 6.74
CA ASP A 178 1.55 16.71 6.32
C ASP A 178 1.80 17.76 7.41
N HIS A 179 0.73 18.26 8.03
CA HIS A 179 0.81 19.23 9.12
C HIS A 179 1.55 18.69 10.36
N VAL A 180 1.54 17.37 10.59
CA VAL A 180 2.31 16.74 11.69
C VAL A 180 3.78 16.67 11.29
N LEU A 181 4.06 16.21 10.08
CA LEU A 181 5.43 16.10 9.55
C LEU A 181 6.14 17.46 9.48
N ALA A 182 5.40 18.52 9.16
CA ALA A 182 5.89 19.90 9.08
C ALA A 182 6.08 20.59 10.45
N SER A 183 5.67 19.95 11.54
CA SER A 183 5.79 20.53 12.88
C SER A 183 7.23 20.48 13.41
N ASP A 184 7.61 21.48 14.20
CA ASP A 184 8.94 21.52 14.85
C ASP A 184 9.15 20.36 15.82
N ASP A 185 8.09 19.92 16.51
CA ASP A 185 8.12 18.76 17.41
C ASP A 185 8.51 17.49 16.63
N TYR A 186 8.00 17.32 15.40
CA TYR A 186 8.33 16.16 14.59
C TYR A 186 9.75 16.26 14.03
N ALA A 187 10.19 17.46 13.66
CA ALA A 187 11.58 17.72 13.28
C ALA A 187 12.56 17.36 14.40
N GLN A 188 12.22 17.65 15.67
CA GLN A 188 13.01 17.23 16.84
C GLN A 188 13.05 15.71 17.02
N PHE A 189 11.95 15.01 16.71
CA PHE A 189 11.98 13.55 16.69
C PHE A 189 12.92 13.04 15.60
N THR A 190 12.83 13.57 14.38
CA THR A 190 13.63 13.11 13.25
C THR A 190 15.10 13.49 13.39
N SER A 191 15.44 14.58 14.07
CA SER A 191 16.84 14.94 14.37
C SER A 191 17.50 13.95 15.35
N LYS A 192 16.72 13.22 16.14
CA LYS A 192 17.22 12.12 16.98
C LYS A 192 17.39 10.83 16.19
N ILE A 193 16.81 10.74 14.99
CA ILE A 193 17.12 9.68 14.05
C ILE A 193 18.49 10.02 13.45
N PRO A 194 19.46 9.12 13.56
CA PRO A 194 20.83 9.45 13.19
C PRO A 194 20.96 9.64 11.68
N SER A 195 21.53 10.77 11.27
CA SER A 195 21.70 11.10 9.87
C SER A 195 22.82 10.27 9.25
N SER A 196 22.46 9.22 8.51
CA SER A 196 23.38 8.48 7.66
C SER A 196 22.87 8.52 6.23
N SER A 197 23.77 8.69 5.25
CA SER A 197 23.46 8.62 3.80
C SER A 197 22.82 7.28 3.37
N ASN A 198 22.80 6.33 4.29
CA ASN A 198 22.41 4.95 4.13
C ASN A 198 21.01 4.63 4.65
N ILE A 199 20.35 5.56 5.34
CA ILE A 199 18.99 5.37 5.83
C ILE A 199 18.03 5.98 4.82
N THR A 200 17.05 5.18 4.39
CA THR A 200 16.00 5.67 3.51
C THR A 200 14.76 6.04 4.31
N HIS A 201 14.34 7.30 4.21
CA HIS A 201 13.09 7.77 4.81
C HIS A 201 11.96 7.73 3.78
N VAL A 202 10.84 7.11 4.16
CA VAL A 202 9.65 6.95 3.30
C VAL A 202 8.45 7.54 4.01
N VAL A 203 7.85 8.58 3.43
CA VAL A 203 6.64 9.22 3.95
C VAL A 203 5.41 8.66 3.26
N VAL A 204 4.47 8.16 4.06
CA VAL A 204 3.17 7.66 3.60
C VAL A 204 2.09 8.60 4.14
N ASN A 205 1.56 9.43 3.24
CA ASN A 205 0.53 10.41 3.56
C ASN A 205 -0.43 10.65 2.37
N SER A 206 -1.73 10.69 2.65
CA SER A 206 -2.79 11.00 1.69
C SER A 206 -2.72 12.40 1.09
N ASP A 207 -2.12 13.38 1.78
CA ASP A 207 -2.09 14.78 1.32
C ASP A 207 -1.13 14.99 0.14
N ILE A 208 -0.13 14.12 0.01
CA ILE A 208 0.99 14.29 -0.94
C ILE A 208 1.00 13.18 -1.98
N GLN A 209 0.50 12.00 -1.64
CA GLN A 209 0.36 10.89 -2.58
C GLN A 209 -0.75 11.21 -3.59
N PRO A 210 -0.47 11.12 -4.91
CA PRO A 210 -1.52 11.31 -5.90
C PRO A 210 -2.57 10.22 -5.76
N GLN A 211 -3.83 10.65 -5.75
CA GLN A 211 -4.98 9.76 -5.69
C GLN A 211 -5.05 8.92 -6.97
N ARG A 212 -5.14 7.60 -6.83
CA ARG A 212 -5.14 6.64 -7.94
C ARG A 212 -6.38 5.74 -7.89
N PRO A 213 -6.87 5.26 -9.05
CA PRO A 213 -7.97 4.32 -9.07
C PRO A 213 -7.49 2.94 -8.59
N MET A 214 -7.79 2.60 -7.34
CA MET A 214 -7.47 1.26 -6.80
C MET A 214 -8.31 0.16 -7.49
N TYR A 215 -9.53 0.49 -7.93
CA TYR A 215 -10.44 -0.41 -8.64
C TYR A 215 -10.49 -0.10 -10.14
N VAL A 216 -9.35 -0.27 -10.82
CA VAL A 216 -9.16 0.03 -12.26
C VAL A 216 -10.31 -0.51 -13.13
N ALA A 217 -10.74 -1.75 -12.88
CA ALA A 217 -11.78 -2.36 -13.68
C ALA A 217 -13.17 -1.75 -13.43
N SER A 218 -13.48 -1.37 -12.18
CA SER A 218 -14.73 -0.68 -11.84
C SER A 218 -14.79 0.69 -12.50
N GLU A 219 -13.68 1.45 -12.46
CA GLU A 219 -13.54 2.76 -13.12
C GLU A 219 -13.67 2.64 -14.64
N ARG A 220 -13.06 1.61 -15.25
CA ARG A 220 -13.22 1.29 -16.67
C ARG A 220 -14.69 1.04 -17.03
N TYR A 221 -15.39 0.21 -16.26
CA TYR A 221 -16.82 -0.05 -16.48
C TYR A 221 -17.66 1.20 -16.34
N LEU A 222 -17.40 2.03 -15.33
CA LEU A 222 -18.09 3.30 -15.16
C LEU A 222 -17.85 4.23 -16.35
N LYS A 223 -16.63 4.28 -16.90
CA LYS A 223 -16.33 5.05 -18.12
C LYS A 223 -17.11 4.54 -19.33
N LEU A 224 -17.14 3.23 -19.56
CA LEU A 224 -17.93 2.63 -20.64
C LEU A 224 -19.43 2.93 -20.48
N LEU A 225 -19.97 2.84 -19.26
CA LEU A 225 -21.37 3.13 -18.97
C LEU A 225 -21.69 4.63 -19.07
N SER A 226 -20.74 5.52 -18.75
CA SER A 226 -20.90 6.97 -18.91
C SER A 226 -21.15 7.37 -20.37
N TRP A 227 -20.61 6.60 -21.31
CA TRP A 227 -20.90 6.80 -22.73
C TRP A 227 -22.35 6.41 -23.10
N VAL A 228 -22.95 5.46 -22.39
CA VAL A 228 -24.36 5.09 -22.60
C VAL A 228 -25.29 6.20 -22.10
N ASP A 229 -25.11 6.63 -20.85
CA ASP A 229 -25.83 7.78 -20.28
C ASP A 229 -25.00 8.41 -19.15
N GLU A 230 -24.43 9.59 -19.42
CA GLU A 230 -23.60 10.33 -18.46
C GLU A 230 -24.40 10.87 -17.26
N ARG A 231 -25.72 11.03 -17.40
CA ARG A 231 -26.61 11.50 -16.32
C ARG A 231 -26.78 10.42 -15.26
N VAL A 232 -26.85 9.16 -15.68
CA VAL A 232 -26.98 8.00 -14.78
C VAL A 232 -25.60 7.52 -14.31
N PHE A 233 -24.64 7.47 -15.22
CA PHE A 233 -23.30 6.91 -14.98
C PHE A 233 -22.22 7.98 -15.07
N SER A 234 -22.36 9.05 -14.28
CA SER A 234 -21.37 10.12 -14.29
C SER A 234 -19.97 9.60 -13.93
N PRO A 235 -18.90 10.09 -14.59
CA PRO A 235 -17.53 9.74 -14.23
C PRO A 235 -17.24 10.05 -12.76
N SER A 236 -16.27 9.34 -12.19
CA SER A 236 -15.75 9.59 -10.85
C SER A 236 -15.21 11.03 -10.72
N SER A 237 -15.43 11.66 -9.58
CA SER A 237 -15.02 13.05 -9.29
C SER A 237 -13.49 13.28 -9.24
N PRO A 238 -12.63 12.33 -8.82
CA PRO A 238 -11.20 12.50 -8.95
C PRO A 238 -10.82 12.69 -10.41
N SER A 239 -10.36 13.89 -10.74
CA SER A 239 -9.54 14.10 -11.93
C SER A 239 -8.22 13.39 -11.70
N TYR A 240 -8.17 12.10 -12.03
CA TYR A 240 -6.90 11.38 -12.12
C TYR A 240 -6.02 12.19 -13.08
N ALA A 241 -4.82 12.55 -12.64
CA ALA A 241 -3.90 13.31 -13.48
C ALA A 241 -3.75 12.57 -14.83
N SER A 242 -3.87 13.32 -15.93
CA SER A 242 -3.72 12.77 -17.28
C SER A 242 -2.39 12.02 -17.38
N LEU A 243 -2.34 10.96 -18.20
CA LEU A 243 -1.08 10.29 -18.57
C LEU A 243 -0.01 11.29 -19.07
N SER A 244 -0.42 12.43 -19.64
CA SER A 244 0.47 13.52 -20.07
C SER A 244 0.98 14.42 -18.94
N SER A 245 0.35 14.42 -17.77
CA SER A 245 0.80 15.13 -16.56
C SER A 245 2.02 14.45 -15.91
N PHE A 246 2.27 13.20 -16.28
CA PHE A 246 3.49 12.48 -15.93
C PHE A 246 4.57 12.88 -16.94
N GLY A 247 5.51 13.71 -16.49
CA GLY A 247 6.67 14.12 -17.29
C GLY A 247 7.58 12.94 -17.67
N ALA A 248 8.83 13.22 -18.07
CA ALA A 248 9.82 12.24 -18.54
C ALA A 248 10.22 11.10 -17.55
N GLU A 249 9.48 10.93 -16.44
CA GLU A 249 9.58 9.85 -15.44
C GLU A 249 9.12 8.47 -15.97
N LYS A 250 8.95 8.33 -17.29
CA LYS A 250 8.84 7.04 -18.00
C LYS A 250 10.08 6.13 -17.83
N SER A 251 11.15 6.65 -17.23
CA SER A 251 12.44 5.97 -17.05
C SER A 251 12.60 5.25 -15.70
N GLY A 252 11.56 5.19 -14.85
CA GLY A 252 11.69 4.58 -13.53
C GLY A 252 12.50 5.43 -12.54
N ASN A 253 12.94 6.62 -12.92
CA ASN A 253 13.41 7.60 -11.95
C ASN A 253 12.20 8.40 -11.47
N ILE A 254 11.51 7.90 -10.44
CA ILE A 254 10.68 8.78 -9.61
C ILE A 254 11.67 9.77 -9.04
N SER A 255 11.61 11.03 -9.49
CA SER A 255 12.41 12.08 -8.89
C SER A 255 12.14 12.02 -7.38
N LEU A 256 13.17 11.82 -6.57
CA LEU A 256 13.08 11.82 -5.11
C LEU A 256 12.57 13.21 -4.72
N LYS A 257 11.26 13.43 -4.76
CA LYS A 257 10.66 14.67 -4.30
C LYS A 257 10.89 14.68 -2.80
N LYS A 258 11.92 15.43 -2.39
CA LYS A 258 12.26 15.67 -1.00
C LYS A 258 10.98 16.12 -0.30
N HIS A 259 10.60 15.42 0.77
CA HIS A 259 9.48 15.86 1.58
C HIS A 259 9.88 17.14 2.34
N ILE A 260 9.35 18.29 1.95
CA ILE A 260 9.76 19.60 2.46
C ILE A 260 9.45 19.75 3.96
N GLY A 261 8.44 19.04 4.47
CA GLY A 261 8.02 19.14 5.88
C GLY A 261 9.07 18.65 6.91
N MET A 262 9.92 17.68 6.56
CA MET A 262 10.94 17.18 7.48
C MET A 262 12.24 17.99 7.31
N LYS A 263 12.56 18.82 8.31
CA LYS A 263 13.83 19.55 8.35
C LYS A 263 14.98 18.55 8.53
N ASP A 264 16.08 18.76 7.81
CA ASP A 264 17.34 18.02 7.95
C ASP A 264 17.35 16.53 7.54
N VAL A 265 16.26 16.03 6.96
CA VAL A 265 16.16 14.63 6.49
C VAL A 265 15.64 14.58 5.05
N ASP A 266 16.43 13.97 4.16
CA ASP A 266 15.98 13.66 2.81
C ASP A 266 15.03 12.45 2.84
N ALA A 267 13.74 12.74 2.70
CA ALA A 267 12.68 11.72 2.66
C ALA A 267 11.99 11.65 1.29
N THR A 268 11.50 10.46 0.98
CA THR A 268 10.83 10.10 -0.27
C THR A 268 9.36 9.79 -0.02
N CYS A 269 8.49 9.99 -1.01
CA CYS A 269 7.10 9.55 -0.88
C CYS A 269 7.00 8.02 -1.06
N GLY A 270 6.24 7.37 -0.19
CA GLY A 270 5.78 6.00 -0.40
C GLY A 270 4.73 5.95 -1.49
N TRP A 271 4.66 4.84 -2.23
CA TRP A 271 3.70 4.65 -3.31
C TRP A 271 2.89 3.36 -3.11
N PRO A 272 1.62 3.32 -3.54
CA PRO A 272 0.86 2.06 -3.59
C PRO A 272 1.62 1.00 -4.38
N MET A 273 1.63 -0.23 -3.87
CA MET A 273 2.38 -1.37 -4.43
C MET A 273 3.90 -1.16 -4.55
N GLN A 274 4.47 -0.24 -3.77
CA GLN A 274 5.92 -0.12 -3.67
C GLN A 274 6.53 -1.30 -2.93
N ILE A 275 7.42 -2.01 -3.63
CA ILE A 275 8.15 -3.14 -3.10
C ILE A 275 9.58 -2.71 -2.85
N PHE A 276 10.03 -2.94 -1.62
CA PHE A 276 11.42 -2.78 -1.22
C PHE A 276 12.03 -4.17 -1.02
N ILE A 277 13.08 -4.49 -1.78
CA ILE A 277 13.88 -5.69 -1.53
C ILE A 277 15.06 -5.28 -0.66
N LEU A 278 15.17 -5.91 0.49
CA LEU A 278 16.27 -5.70 1.44
C LEU A 278 17.35 -6.76 1.15
N PRO A 279 18.46 -6.41 0.48
CA PRO A 279 19.48 -7.40 0.18
C PRO A 279 20.19 -7.85 1.47
N PRO A 280 20.54 -9.14 1.58
CA PRO A 280 21.29 -9.66 2.71
C PRO A 280 22.80 -9.37 2.56
N HIS A 281 23.24 -8.11 2.46
CA HIS A 281 24.64 -7.71 2.70
C HIS A 281 24.92 -6.22 2.45
N LYS A 282 25.82 -5.62 3.26
CA LYS A 282 26.83 -4.52 3.09
C LYS A 282 26.59 -3.31 2.18
N GLN A 283 25.66 -3.38 1.24
CA GLN A 283 25.17 -2.28 0.43
C GLN A 283 24.07 -1.63 1.25
N THR A 284 24.49 -0.58 1.95
CA THR A 284 23.67 0.23 2.81
C THR A 284 22.60 0.98 2.02
N GLY A 285 21.40 1.11 2.60
CA GLY A 285 20.24 1.79 2.02
C GLY A 285 19.37 0.96 1.08
N LEU A 286 18.14 1.43 0.86
CA LEU A 286 17.30 0.95 -0.23
C LEU A 286 17.97 1.35 -1.54
N LYS A 287 18.80 0.48 -2.12
CA LYS A 287 19.32 0.71 -3.46
C LYS A 287 18.14 0.90 -4.42
N ASN A 288 18.15 2.04 -5.14
CA ASN A 288 17.23 2.45 -6.20
C ASN A 288 16.61 1.25 -6.92
N MET A 289 15.52 0.75 -6.36
CA MET A 289 14.68 -0.25 -6.97
C MET A 289 13.41 0.48 -7.37
N ILE A 290 13.43 0.99 -8.59
CA ILE A 290 12.21 1.30 -9.32
C ILE A 290 12.42 0.68 -10.69
N PRO A 291 11.63 -0.36 -11.02
CA PRO A 291 10.77 -0.18 -12.18
C PRO A 291 9.38 -0.80 -12.06
N GLU A 292 8.96 -1.38 -10.93
CA GLU A 292 7.62 -2.00 -10.86
C GLU A 292 6.50 -1.00 -10.54
N THR A 293 6.71 -0.02 -9.66
CA THR A 293 5.64 0.91 -9.25
C THR A 293 5.21 1.93 -10.30
N ALA A 294 6.17 2.51 -11.03
CA ALA A 294 5.86 3.43 -12.13
C ALA A 294 5.17 2.68 -13.28
N MET A 295 5.58 1.44 -13.53
CA MET A 295 4.99 0.57 -14.54
C MET A 295 3.60 0.08 -14.14
N MET A 296 3.39 -0.37 -12.91
CA MET A 296 2.07 -0.70 -12.37
C MET A 296 1.14 0.51 -12.41
N HIS A 297 1.65 1.72 -12.16
CA HIS A 297 0.86 2.94 -12.30
C HIS A 297 0.41 3.18 -13.74
N TYR A 298 1.35 3.06 -14.69
CA TYR A 298 1.04 3.15 -16.11
C TYR A 298 -0.01 2.10 -16.51
N TYR A 299 0.10 0.85 -16.05
CA TYR A 299 -0.89 -0.19 -16.32
C TYR A 299 -2.25 0.06 -15.66
N CYS A 300 -2.29 0.59 -14.44
CA CYS A 300 -3.54 0.97 -13.79
C CYS A 300 -4.29 2.05 -14.59
N LEU A 301 -3.57 3.09 -15.02
CA LEU A 301 -4.15 4.16 -15.84
C LEU A 301 -4.49 3.69 -17.25
N LYS A 302 -3.61 2.93 -17.91
CA LYS A 302 -3.86 2.32 -19.22
C LYS A 302 -5.06 1.38 -19.19
N GLY A 303 -5.23 0.62 -18.11
CA GLY A 303 -6.40 -0.25 -17.88
C GLY A 303 -7.72 0.51 -17.73
N CYS A 304 -7.68 1.81 -17.39
CA CYS A 304 -8.86 2.68 -17.40
C CYS A 304 -9.19 3.23 -18.79
N ILE A 305 -8.25 3.20 -19.76
CA ILE A 305 -8.45 3.74 -21.12
C ILE A 305 -9.38 2.82 -21.90
N CYS A 306 -10.56 3.33 -22.24
CA CYS A 306 -11.49 2.65 -23.14
C CYS A 306 -11.19 3.04 -24.59
N THR A 307 -11.20 2.09 -25.51
CA THR A 307 -10.94 2.33 -26.94
C THR A 307 -12.22 2.65 -27.72
N ASP A 308 -12.11 3.32 -28.86
CA ASP A 308 -13.25 3.59 -29.74
C ASP A 308 -13.88 2.30 -30.28
N GLN A 309 -13.08 1.25 -30.51
CA GLN A 309 -13.60 -0.06 -30.91
C GLN A 309 -14.49 -0.69 -29.84
N GLU A 310 -14.14 -0.54 -28.56
CA GLU A 310 -14.97 -1.01 -27.44
C GLU A 310 -16.22 -0.16 -27.27
N LYS A 311 -16.11 1.15 -27.51
CA LYS A 311 -17.27 2.05 -27.60
C LYS A 311 -18.24 1.54 -28.66
N GLU A 312 -17.79 1.32 -29.89
CA GLU A 312 -18.65 0.86 -30.98
C GLU A 312 -19.32 -0.49 -30.69
N LYS A 313 -18.58 -1.45 -30.11
CA LYS A 313 -19.12 -2.76 -29.71
C LYS A 313 -20.24 -2.63 -28.67
N LEU A 314 -20.09 -1.72 -27.70
CA LEU A 314 -21.12 -1.45 -26.69
C LEU A 314 -22.34 -0.76 -27.30
N TYR A 315 -22.13 0.25 -28.14
CA TYR A 315 -23.19 1.12 -28.67
C TYR A 315 -24.16 0.41 -29.63
N LYS A 316 -23.68 -0.52 -30.47
CA LYS A 316 -24.52 -1.20 -31.48
C LYS A 316 -25.76 -1.89 -30.90
N ASN A 317 -25.64 -2.44 -29.69
CA ASN A 317 -26.75 -3.12 -29.00
C ASN A 317 -27.63 -2.16 -28.18
N PHE A 318 -27.05 -1.09 -27.64
CA PHE A 318 -27.75 -0.13 -26.80
C PHE A 318 -28.62 0.85 -27.59
N GLU A 319 -28.14 1.39 -28.72
CA GLU A 319 -28.94 2.35 -29.52
C GLU A 319 -30.25 1.73 -30.01
N LYS A 320 -30.20 0.48 -30.48
CA LYS A 320 -31.38 -0.30 -30.90
C LYS A 320 -32.42 -0.46 -29.79
N ARG A 321 -32.01 -0.41 -28.53
CA ARG A 321 -32.87 -0.58 -27.35
C ARG A 321 -33.31 0.76 -26.77
N LYS A 322 -32.45 1.78 -26.81
CA LYS A 322 -32.74 3.17 -26.41
C LYS A 322 -33.85 3.77 -27.26
N LEU A 323 -33.81 3.55 -28.59
CA LEU A 323 -34.87 4.01 -29.51
C LEU A 323 -36.25 3.50 -29.10
N ARG A 324 -36.34 2.23 -28.68
CA ARG A 324 -37.61 1.60 -28.25
C ARG A 324 -38.12 2.14 -26.90
N LEU A 325 -37.23 2.60 -26.03
CA LEU A 325 -37.58 3.14 -24.71
C LEU A 325 -38.06 4.58 -24.80
N SER A 326 -37.44 5.40 -25.64
CA SER A 326 -37.88 6.78 -25.89
C SER A 326 -39.28 6.89 -26.52
N GLU A 327 -39.76 5.83 -27.17
CA GLU A 327 -41.13 5.75 -27.71
C GLU A 327 -42.20 5.54 -26.63
N HIS A 328 -41.83 5.18 -25.39
CA HIS A 328 -42.75 4.82 -24.31
C HIS A 328 -42.73 5.76 -23.09
N GLU A 329 -41.95 6.85 -23.11
CA GLU A 329 -41.88 7.78 -21.98
C GLU A 329 -42.90 8.92 -22.11
N MET A 330 -44.00 8.83 -21.36
CA MET A 330 -44.82 9.98 -20.98
C MET A 330 -44.42 10.41 -19.56
N PRO A 331 -43.85 11.61 -19.35
CA PRO A 331 -43.45 12.04 -18.01
C PRO A 331 -44.69 12.38 -17.17
N SER A 332 -44.99 11.58 -16.15
CA SER A 332 -45.97 11.95 -15.13
C SER A 332 -45.35 13.02 -14.21
N LYS A 333 -45.95 14.21 -14.15
CA LYS A 333 -45.43 15.40 -13.47
C LYS A 333 -45.67 15.45 -11.95
N THR A 334 -45.74 14.31 -11.26
CA THR A 334 -46.21 14.28 -9.85
C THR A 334 -45.32 13.53 -8.87
N SER A 335 -44.20 12.94 -9.30
CA SER A 335 -43.30 12.24 -8.37
C SER A 335 -42.30 13.21 -7.74
N PRO A 336 -42.01 13.08 -6.43
CA PRO A 336 -40.95 13.83 -5.80
C PRO A 336 -39.58 13.55 -6.45
N ASP A 337 -38.70 14.56 -6.51
CA ASP A 337 -37.33 14.45 -7.02
C ASP A 337 -36.42 13.68 -6.04
N ILE A 338 -36.60 12.35 -6.03
CA ILE A 338 -35.78 11.42 -5.25
C ILE A 338 -34.63 10.92 -6.11
N LYS A 339 -33.40 11.02 -5.61
CA LYS A 339 -32.21 10.51 -6.30
C LYS A 339 -31.69 9.27 -5.60
N VAL A 340 -31.49 8.20 -6.36
CA VAL A 340 -30.93 6.94 -5.85
C VAL A 340 -29.52 6.78 -6.40
N LEU A 341 -28.55 6.70 -5.50
CA LEU A 341 -27.15 6.48 -5.81
C LEU A 341 -26.70 5.12 -5.28
N PHE A 342 -26.35 4.22 -6.21
CA PHE A 342 -25.76 2.93 -5.88
C PHE A 342 -24.25 3.09 -5.64
N LEU A 343 -23.84 3.04 -4.38
CA LEU A 343 -22.44 3.12 -3.96
C LEU A 343 -21.76 1.74 -3.99
N GLY A 344 -22.55 0.68 -3.89
CA GLY A 344 -22.10 -0.69 -4.11
C GLY A 344 -23.25 -1.63 -4.44
N THR A 345 -22.96 -2.64 -5.27
CA THR A 345 -23.95 -3.53 -5.89
C THR A 345 -23.53 -5.01 -5.85
N GLY A 346 -22.51 -5.33 -5.05
CA GLY A 346 -22.01 -6.66 -4.79
C GLY A 346 -22.57 -7.27 -3.51
N ALA A 347 -22.36 -8.57 -3.33
CA ALA A 347 -22.77 -9.33 -2.16
C ALA A 347 -21.60 -10.18 -1.66
N SER A 348 -21.62 -10.52 -0.37
CA SER A 348 -20.64 -11.34 0.36
C SER A 348 -19.23 -10.75 0.45
N SER A 349 -18.54 -10.54 -0.68
CA SER A 349 -17.17 -10.04 -0.71
C SER A 349 -17.02 -8.97 -1.81
N PRO A 350 -16.17 -7.94 -1.60
CA PRO A 350 -15.81 -7.04 -2.67
C PRO A 350 -15.21 -7.82 -3.86
N PHE A 351 -15.71 -7.57 -5.06
CA PHE A 351 -15.20 -8.18 -6.29
C PHE A 351 -14.46 -7.15 -7.15
N LYS A 352 -13.70 -7.60 -8.15
CA LYS A 352 -12.91 -6.73 -9.05
C LYS A 352 -13.69 -5.56 -9.67
N TYR A 353 -15.01 -5.72 -9.85
CA TYR A 353 -15.88 -4.77 -10.56
C TYR A 353 -16.91 -4.07 -9.65
N ARG A 354 -17.24 -4.67 -8.50
CA ARG A 354 -18.34 -4.24 -7.62
C ARG A 354 -17.93 -4.33 -6.15
N THR A 355 -18.10 -3.24 -5.42
CA THR A 355 -18.05 -3.20 -3.96
C THR A 355 -19.33 -3.77 -3.36
N VAL A 356 -19.28 -4.11 -2.06
CA VAL A 356 -20.42 -4.64 -1.31
C VAL A 356 -21.58 -3.63 -1.19
N SER A 357 -22.77 -4.10 -0.85
CA SER A 357 -24.03 -3.34 -0.90
C SER A 357 -23.97 -2.00 -0.15
N SER A 358 -24.35 -0.94 -0.86
CA SER A 358 -24.69 0.35 -0.24
C SER A 358 -25.48 1.22 -1.22
N ILE A 359 -26.60 1.75 -0.75
CA ILE A 359 -27.52 2.57 -1.55
C ILE A 359 -27.81 3.85 -0.79
N HIS A 360 -27.50 5.00 -1.38
CA HIS A 360 -27.88 6.30 -0.86
C HIS A 360 -29.15 6.79 -1.56
N VAL A 361 -30.14 7.22 -0.79
CA VAL A 361 -31.38 7.82 -1.27
C VAL A 361 -31.39 9.28 -0.80
N GLU A 362 -31.26 10.21 -1.74
CA GLU A 362 -31.38 11.66 -1.50
C GLU A 362 -32.83 12.09 -1.71
N LEU A 363 -33.38 12.80 -0.73
CA LEU A 363 -34.73 13.36 -0.74
C LEU A 363 -34.70 14.80 -1.30
N GLU A 364 -35.87 15.33 -1.64
CA GLU A 364 -36.00 16.67 -2.25
C GLU A 364 -35.44 17.81 -1.38
N ASP A 365 -35.48 17.65 -0.06
CA ASP A 365 -34.95 18.63 0.90
C ASP A 365 -33.42 18.57 1.05
N GLY A 366 -32.74 17.73 0.26
CA GLY A 366 -31.30 17.49 0.29
C GLY A 366 -30.85 16.57 1.43
N SER A 367 -31.78 16.04 2.23
CA SER A 367 -31.48 15.04 3.25
C SER A 367 -31.38 13.64 2.66
N GLY A 368 -30.71 12.73 3.37
CA GLY A 368 -30.40 11.41 2.84
C GLY A 368 -30.73 10.25 3.77
N VAL A 369 -31.00 9.09 3.16
CA VAL A 369 -31.06 7.79 3.84
C VAL A 369 -30.03 6.86 3.21
N LEU A 370 -29.24 6.18 4.04
CA LEU A 370 -28.31 5.15 3.58
C LEU A 370 -28.89 3.77 3.88
N LEU A 371 -29.06 2.94 2.85
CA LEU A 371 -29.49 1.54 2.96
C LEU A 371 -28.27 0.66 2.80
N ASP A 372 -27.89 0.00 3.89
CA ASP A 372 -26.63 -0.73 4.09
C ASP A 372 -25.37 0.13 3.87
N ALA A 373 -24.33 -0.20 4.62
CA ALA A 373 -23.03 0.45 4.57
C ALA A 373 -21.94 -0.62 4.66
N GLY A 374 -21.81 -1.41 3.60
CA GLY A 374 -20.73 -2.38 3.50
C GLY A 374 -19.35 -1.72 3.33
N ASP A 375 -18.29 -2.53 3.43
CA ASP A 375 -16.90 -2.07 3.31
C ASP A 375 -16.65 -1.24 2.04
N GLY A 376 -15.93 -0.14 2.20
CA GLY A 376 -15.61 0.79 1.12
C GLY A 376 -16.74 1.75 0.71
N THR A 377 -17.89 1.78 1.41
CA THR A 377 -19.01 2.71 1.14
C THR A 377 -18.55 4.17 1.12
N TYR A 378 -17.87 4.64 2.17
CA TYR A 378 -17.34 6.01 2.21
C TYR A 378 -16.34 6.28 1.08
N SER A 379 -15.45 5.32 0.82
CA SER A 379 -14.49 5.42 -0.27
C SER A 379 -15.17 5.50 -1.64
N ALA A 380 -16.30 4.82 -1.84
CA ALA A 380 -17.11 4.91 -3.05
C ALA A 380 -17.77 6.30 -3.18
N MET A 381 -18.25 6.89 -2.07
CA MET A 381 -18.74 8.28 -2.06
C MET A 381 -17.61 9.22 -2.49
N VAL A 382 -16.46 9.19 -1.82
CA VAL A 382 -15.32 10.08 -2.14
C VAL A 382 -14.86 9.92 -3.60
N ARG A 383 -14.81 8.68 -4.13
CA ARG A 383 -14.50 8.46 -5.55
C ARG A 383 -15.59 9.00 -6.48
N LYS A 384 -16.87 8.88 -6.14
CA LYS A 384 -17.95 9.32 -7.02
C LYS A 384 -18.10 10.85 -7.04
N MET A 385 -18.04 11.50 -5.89
CA MET A 385 -18.46 12.90 -5.72
C MET A 385 -17.42 13.82 -5.08
N GLY A 386 -16.25 13.27 -4.69
CA GLY A 386 -15.21 14.02 -4.00
C GLY A 386 -15.43 14.07 -2.48
N LYS A 387 -14.37 14.40 -1.75
CA LYS A 387 -14.36 14.37 -0.27
C LYS A 387 -15.39 15.31 0.34
N ASN A 388 -15.40 16.57 -0.07
CA ASN A 388 -16.28 17.59 0.51
C ASN A 388 -17.76 17.21 0.36
N ARG A 389 -18.17 16.81 -0.86
CA ARG A 389 -19.56 16.42 -1.12
C ARG A 389 -19.94 15.11 -0.41
N ALA A 390 -19.01 14.17 -0.28
CA ALA A 390 -19.23 12.96 0.51
C ALA A 390 -19.46 13.30 2.00
N GLU A 391 -18.67 14.22 2.56
CA GLU A 391 -18.84 14.69 3.93
C GLU A 391 -20.16 15.46 4.12
N ASP A 392 -20.54 16.32 3.17
CA ASP A 392 -21.82 17.04 3.20
C ASP A 392 -23.01 16.06 3.18
N MET A 393 -22.94 15.04 2.33
CA MET A 393 -23.95 13.99 2.27
C MET A 393 -24.06 13.25 3.60
N LEU A 394 -22.94 12.89 4.23
CA LEU A 394 -22.93 12.26 5.56
C LEU A 394 -23.53 13.16 6.64
N ARG A 395 -23.27 14.48 6.61
CA ARG A 395 -23.87 15.45 7.54
C ARG A 395 -25.38 15.58 7.37
N ASN A 396 -25.88 15.39 6.15
CA ASN A 396 -27.30 15.48 5.82
C ASN A 396 -28.06 14.15 5.94
N LEU A 397 -27.37 13.05 6.28
CA LEU A 397 -28.03 11.77 6.52
C LEU A 397 -28.97 11.87 7.74
N LYS A 398 -30.22 11.46 7.55
CA LYS A 398 -31.23 11.33 8.62
C LYS A 398 -31.25 9.93 9.22
N MET A 399 -30.88 8.92 8.44
CA MET A 399 -30.96 7.53 8.84
C MET A 399 -29.95 6.66 8.08
N ILE A 400 -29.40 5.68 8.79
CA ILE A 400 -28.70 4.53 8.20
C ILE A 400 -29.53 3.29 8.54
N CYS A 401 -30.11 2.65 7.53
CA CYS A 401 -30.85 1.41 7.68
C CYS A 401 -29.92 0.23 7.36
N VAL A 402 -29.74 -0.67 8.32
CA VAL A 402 -28.98 -1.91 8.12
C VAL A 402 -29.97 -3.06 8.02
N SER A 403 -29.98 -3.75 6.88
CA SER A 403 -30.93 -4.82 6.60
C SER A 403 -30.75 -6.02 7.52
N HIS A 404 -29.52 -6.48 7.75
CA HIS A 404 -29.17 -7.59 8.63
C HIS A 404 -27.68 -7.59 9.01
N LYS A 405 -27.27 -8.52 9.88
CA LYS A 405 -25.94 -8.52 10.54
C LYS A 405 -24.80 -9.14 9.73
N HIS A 406 -24.98 -9.43 8.43
CA HIS A 406 -23.86 -9.91 7.62
C HIS A 406 -22.89 -8.75 7.33
N ALA A 407 -21.60 -9.06 7.34
CA ALA A 407 -20.53 -8.06 7.31
C ALA A 407 -20.49 -7.23 6.01
N ASP A 408 -21.02 -7.77 4.91
CA ASP A 408 -21.15 -7.07 3.64
C ASP A 408 -22.23 -5.97 3.65
N HIS A 409 -23.03 -5.88 4.71
CA HIS A 409 -24.07 -4.86 4.90
C HIS A 409 -23.73 -3.82 5.99
N ILE A 410 -22.78 -4.15 6.89
CA ILE A 410 -22.38 -3.29 8.01
C ILE A 410 -20.89 -3.46 8.30
N SER A 411 -20.08 -2.50 7.85
CA SER A 411 -18.62 -2.49 8.07
C SER A 411 -18.07 -1.13 8.48
#